data_AF-A0A542AQJ8-F1
#
_entry.id   AF-A0A542AQJ8-F1
#
_cell.length_a   1.000
_cell.length_b   1.000
_cell.length_c   1.000
_cell.angle_alpha   90.00
_cell.angle_beta   90.00
_cell.angle_gamma   90.00
#
_symmetry.space_group_name_H-M   'P 1'
#
loop_
_entity.id
_entity.type
_entity.pdbx_description
1 polymer ?
#
loop_
_entity_poly.entity_id
_entity_poly.type
_entity_poly.pdbx_seq_one_letter_code
_entity_poly.pdbx_strand_id
1 'polypeptide(L)'
;MDSVVNSQRLADNSIDASEKLRTSIYLKKETYLKIDSMIKLSGTNLSRNEVIEKAIDFYFAYTTSQISQDYLCGVFGAKMEGLVGNLATRISKSNFRNAVENDMLTRMLATVFEIDRNKYEKLRVKAIQDVKRTNGSIDILEAINESEEIVK
;
A
#
# COMPACT_ATOMS: atom_id res chain seq x y z
N MET A 1 -15.08 29.72 35.63
CA MET A 1 -14.37 29.77 36.93
C MET A 1 -13.84 28.37 37.20
N ASP A 2 -12.52 28.24 37.13
CA ASP A 2 -11.67 27.05 37.29
C ASP A 2 -12.35 25.67 37.34
N SER A 3 -12.43 25.02 36.16
CA SER A 3 -12.76 23.59 35.98
C SER A 3 -11.59 22.69 36.40
N VAL A 4 -11.06 22.92 37.60
CA VAL A 4 -9.95 22.12 38.12
C VAL A 4 -10.44 20.71 38.43
N VAL A 5 -9.76 19.72 37.84
CA VAL A 5 -10.02 18.30 38.05
C VAL A 5 -9.84 17.95 39.52
N ASN A 6 -10.83 17.29 40.11
CA ASN A 6 -10.73 16.64 41.41
C ASN A 6 -11.49 15.31 41.39
N SER A 7 -11.27 14.46 42.40
CA SER A 7 -11.86 13.12 42.45
C SER A 7 -13.39 13.12 42.48
N GLN A 8 -14.02 14.17 43.00
CA GLN A 8 -15.48 14.28 43.07
C GLN A 8 -16.09 14.65 41.72
N ARG A 9 -15.46 15.55 40.96
CA ARG A 9 -15.92 15.95 39.61
C ARG A 9 -15.71 14.86 38.57
N LEU A 10 -14.64 14.07 38.70
CA LEU A 10 -14.44 12.90 37.81
C LEU A 10 -15.50 11.81 38.01
N ALA A 11 -16.17 11.78 39.16
CA ALA A 11 -17.26 10.84 39.45
C ALA A 11 -18.65 11.43 39.16
N ASP A 12 -18.72 12.69 38.70
CA ASP A 12 -19.97 13.36 38.38
C ASP A 12 -20.44 12.98 36.97
N ASN A 13 -21.49 12.15 36.90
CA ASN A 13 -22.06 11.67 35.64
C ASN A 13 -22.77 12.77 34.82
N SER A 14 -22.88 14.00 35.34
CA SER A 14 -23.43 15.14 34.59
C SER A 14 -22.40 15.83 33.68
N ILE A 15 -21.11 15.51 33.85
CA ILE A 15 -20.03 16.02 32.99
C ILE A 15 -19.89 15.09 31.78
N ASP A 16 -19.92 15.68 30.58
CA ASP A 16 -19.74 14.92 29.34
C ASP A 16 -18.29 14.43 29.20
N ALA A 17 -18.10 13.21 28.68
CA ALA A 17 -16.78 12.61 28.55
C ALA A 17 -15.83 13.38 27.60
N SER A 18 -16.37 14.25 26.73
CA SER A 18 -15.58 15.10 25.85
C SER A 18 -15.20 16.46 26.45
N GLU A 19 -15.67 16.79 27.65
CA GLU A 19 -15.39 18.08 28.29
C GLU A 19 -13.94 18.19 28.79
N LYS A 20 -13.24 19.26 28.40
CA LYS A 20 -11.85 19.50 28.81
C LYS A 20 -11.79 20.03 30.24
N LEU A 21 -11.25 19.21 31.12
CA LEU A 21 -11.00 19.58 32.52
C LEU A 21 -9.53 20.00 32.72
N ARG A 22 -9.31 21.03 33.53
CA ARG A 22 -7.97 21.56 33.79
C ARG A 22 -7.31 20.82 34.94
N THR A 23 -6.10 20.34 34.75
CA THR A 23 -5.30 19.77 35.85
C THR A 23 -3.89 20.36 35.85
N SER A 24 -3.26 20.38 37.02
CA SER A 24 -1.86 20.79 37.17
C SER A 24 -1.02 19.53 37.40
N ILE A 25 -0.07 19.28 36.51
CA ILE A 25 0.84 18.12 36.57
C ILE A 25 2.29 18.59 36.54
N TYR A 26 3.16 17.85 37.22
CA TYR A 26 4.60 18.05 37.18
C TYR A 26 5.22 17.02 36.22
N LEU A 27 5.80 17.49 35.12
CA LEU A 27 6.50 16.66 34.14
C LEU A 27 7.99 17.01 34.10
N LYS A 28 8.83 16.02 33.75
CA LYS A 28 10.26 16.23 33.52
C LYS A 28 10.47 17.14 32.31
N LYS A 29 11.55 17.94 32.32
CA LYS A 29 11.95 18.79 31.18
C LYS A 29 12.03 18.01 29.86
N GLU A 30 12.58 16.80 29.90
CA GLU A 30 12.70 15.94 28.72
C GLU A 30 11.34 15.61 28.09
N THR A 31 10.30 15.40 28.90
CA THR A 31 8.94 15.13 28.42
C THR A 31 8.39 16.32 27.65
N TYR A 32 8.61 17.55 28.14
CA TYR A 32 8.21 18.76 27.40
C TYR A 32 8.96 18.89 26.06
N LEU A 33 10.25 18.55 26.02
CA LEU A 33 11.01 18.56 24.76
C LEU A 33 10.45 17.56 23.75
N LYS A 34 10.03 16.37 24.20
CA LYS A 34 9.37 15.36 23.34
C LYS A 34 8.03 15.85 22.80
N ILE A 35 7.21 16.46 23.65
CA ILE A 35 5.93 17.06 23.26
C ILE A 35 6.16 18.14 22.19
N ASP A 36 7.08 19.07 22.43
CA ASP A 36 7.36 20.16 21.48
C ASP A 36 7.94 19.65 20.16
N SER A 37 8.72 18.56 20.20
CA SER A 37 9.25 17.91 19.00
C SER A 37 8.14 17.24 18.19
N MET A 38 7.18 16.57 18.85
CA MET A 38 6.02 15.97 18.19
C MET A 38 5.15 17.01 17.48
N ILE A 39 4.93 18.18 18.10
CA ILE A 39 4.17 19.27 17.47
C ILE A 39 4.86 19.72 16.17
N LYS A 40 6.19 19.88 16.18
CA LYS A 40 6.96 20.27 14.99
C LYS A 40 6.90 19.23 13.88
N LEU A 41 6.92 17.94 14.23
CA LEU A 41 6.91 16.83 13.26
C LEU A 41 5.54 16.63 12.61
N SER A 42 4.45 16.91 13.32
CA SER A 42 3.10 16.58 12.85
C SER A 42 2.55 17.50 11.76
N GLY A 43 3.29 18.55 11.35
CA GLY A 43 2.91 19.48 10.28
C GLY A 43 1.59 20.24 10.49
N THR A 44 0.98 20.09 11.66
CA THR A 44 -0.33 20.61 12.06
C THR A 44 -0.15 21.40 13.36
N ASN A 45 -0.98 22.42 13.58
CA ASN A 45 -0.94 23.25 14.78
C ASN A 45 -1.51 22.51 16.00
N LEU A 46 -0.89 21.39 16.37
CA LEU A 46 -1.27 20.62 17.56
C LEU A 46 -0.92 21.41 18.82
N SER A 47 -1.87 21.47 19.74
CA SER A 47 -1.63 21.95 21.09
C SER A 47 -0.88 20.90 21.92
N ARG A 48 -0.13 21.34 22.93
CA ARG A 48 0.51 20.42 23.89
C ARG A 48 -0.52 19.48 24.56
N ASN A 49 -1.73 19.95 24.81
CA ASN A 49 -2.80 19.15 25.40
C ASN A 49 -3.22 18.00 24.48
N GLU A 50 -3.41 18.25 23.18
CA GLU A 50 -3.77 17.19 22.21
C GLU A 50 -2.67 16.14 22.07
N VAL A 51 -1.40 16.54 22.13
CA VAL A 51 -0.28 15.59 22.12
C VAL A 51 -0.31 14.71 23.39
N ILE A 52 -0.60 15.30 24.54
CA ILE A 52 -0.71 14.56 25.81
C ILE A 52 -1.90 13.60 25.80
N GLU A 53 -3.08 14.04 25.35
CA GLU A 53 -4.29 13.21 25.23
C GLU A 53 -4.02 12.00 24.31
N LYS A 54 -3.47 12.23 23.10
CA LYS A 54 -3.10 11.15 22.18
C LYS A 54 -2.06 10.19 22.74
N ALA A 55 -1.09 10.70 23.51
CA ALA A 55 -0.07 9.86 24.13
C ALA A 55 -0.67 8.96 25.23
N ILE A 56 -1.63 9.48 26.00
CA ILE A 56 -2.37 8.71 27.02
C ILE A 56 -3.24 7.66 26.33
N ASP A 57 -3.99 8.01 25.28
CA ASP A 57 -4.80 7.07 24.51
C ASP A 57 -3.94 5.94 23.93
N PHE A 58 -2.78 6.29 23.38
CA PHE A 58 -1.82 5.31 22.86
C PHE A 58 -1.33 4.37 23.96
N TYR A 59 -0.94 4.90 25.12
CA TYR A 59 -0.44 4.07 26.22
C TYR A 59 -1.54 3.21 26.85
N PHE A 60 -2.77 3.73 26.94
CA PHE A 60 -3.95 2.98 27.36
C PHE A 60 -4.26 1.87 26.37
N ALA A 61 -4.29 2.16 25.06
CA ALA A 61 -4.47 1.17 24.02
C ALA A 61 -3.37 0.10 24.06
N TYR A 62 -2.11 0.49 24.23
CA TYR A 62 -0.98 -0.44 24.38
C TYR A 62 -1.16 -1.37 25.59
N THR A 63 -1.51 -0.81 26.74
CA THR A 63 -1.65 -1.55 28.01
C THR A 63 -2.88 -2.45 28.00
N THR A 64 -4.02 -1.91 27.58
CA THR A 64 -5.31 -2.62 27.49
C THR A 64 -5.31 -3.66 26.38
N SER A 65 -4.57 -3.42 25.30
CA SER A 65 -4.53 -4.35 24.19
C SER A 65 -3.86 -5.66 24.58
N GLN A 66 -2.85 -5.70 25.47
CA GLN A 66 -2.07 -6.89 25.90
C GLN A 66 -1.57 -7.84 24.79
N ILE A 67 -1.96 -7.62 23.54
CA ILE A 67 -1.50 -8.30 22.35
C ILE A 67 -0.08 -7.79 22.17
N SER A 68 0.88 -8.67 22.45
CA SER A 68 2.26 -8.39 22.09
C SER A 68 2.25 -7.92 20.65
N GLN A 69 2.85 -6.77 20.39
CA GLN A 69 3.04 -6.27 19.03
C GLN A 69 3.62 -7.39 18.13
N ASP A 70 4.41 -8.29 18.72
CA ASP A 70 4.91 -9.53 18.12
C ASP A 70 3.81 -10.49 17.65
N TYR A 71 2.74 -10.72 18.42
CA TYR A 71 1.61 -11.54 17.98
C TYR A 71 0.86 -10.88 16.82
N LEU A 72 0.61 -9.57 16.89
CA LEU A 72 -0.06 -8.85 15.81
C LEU A 72 0.79 -8.86 14.53
N CYS A 73 2.07 -8.54 14.63
CA CYS A 73 3.01 -8.58 13.51
C CYS A 73 3.15 -10.01 12.95
N GLY A 74 3.17 -11.04 13.81
CA GLY A 74 3.23 -12.44 13.40
C GLY A 74 1.99 -12.90 12.64
N VAL A 75 0.79 -12.65 13.18
CA VAL A 75 -0.48 -13.03 12.53
C VAL A 75 -0.69 -12.24 11.24
N PHE A 76 -0.38 -10.94 11.24
CA PHE A 76 -0.49 -10.11 10.05
C PHE A 76 0.50 -10.53 8.97
N GLY A 77 1.76 -10.80 9.34
CA GLY A 77 2.80 -11.30 8.45
C GLY A 77 2.41 -12.64 7.81
N ALA A 78 1.96 -13.61 8.62
CA ALA A 78 1.51 -14.90 8.13
C ALA A 78 0.31 -14.79 7.17
N LYS A 79 -0.64 -13.88 7.47
CA LYS A 79 -1.78 -13.61 6.58
C LYS A 79 -1.33 -12.95 5.27
N MET A 80 -0.41 -11.99 5.32
CA MET A 80 0.19 -11.37 4.14
C MET A 80 0.91 -12.41 3.28
N GLU A 81 1.73 -13.26 3.87
CA GLU A 81 2.45 -14.32 3.16
C GLU A 81 1.48 -15.29 2.48
N GLY A 82 0.41 -15.71 3.17
CA GLY A 82 -0.64 -16.54 2.58
C GLY A 82 -1.36 -15.86 1.41
N LEU A 83 -1.68 -14.57 1.52
CA LEU A 83 -2.31 -13.80 0.43
C LEU A 83 -1.38 -13.68 -0.78
N VAL A 84 -0.12 -13.30 -0.57
CA VAL A 84 0.87 -13.16 -1.63
C VAL A 84 1.16 -14.51 -2.28
N GLY A 85 1.31 -15.58 -1.51
CA GLY A 85 1.52 -16.94 -2.02
C GLY A 85 0.35 -17.44 -2.87
N ASN A 86 -0.89 -17.19 -2.42
CA ASN A 86 -2.09 -17.54 -3.18
C ASN A 86 -2.20 -16.71 -4.47
N LEU A 87 -1.90 -15.41 -4.40
CA LEU A 87 -1.87 -14.53 -5.57
C LEU A 87 -0.84 -15.00 -6.58
N ALA A 88 0.40 -15.26 -6.14
CA ALA A 88 1.48 -15.76 -6.99
C ALA A 88 1.08 -17.07 -7.67
N THR A 89 0.54 -18.03 -6.91
CA THR A 89 0.04 -19.31 -7.46
C THR A 89 -1.05 -19.11 -8.52
N ARG A 90 -2.01 -18.20 -8.26
CA ARG A 90 -3.09 -17.90 -9.21
C ARG A 90 -2.55 -17.23 -10.48
N ILE A 91 -1.63 -16.27 -10.34
CA ILE A 91 -0.96 -15.60 -11.46
C ILE A 91 -0.18 -16.62 -12.28
N SER A 92 0.63 -17.48 -11.66
CA SER A 92 1.40 -18.51 -12.37
C SER A 92 0.51 -19.46 -13.16
N LYS A 93 -0.60 -19.94 -12.57
CA LYS A 93 -1.57 -20.79 -13.27
C LYS A 93 -2.24 -20.06 -14.44
N SER A 94 -2.62 -18.80 -14.25
CA SER A 94 -3.21 -17.99 -15.32
C SER A 94 -2.22 -17.73 -16.45
N ASN A 95 -0.96 -17.41 -16.11
CA ASN A 95 0.09 -17.16 -17.08
C ASN A 95 0.42 -18.42 -17.88
N PHE A 96 0.42 -19.59 -17.23
CA PHE A 96 0.59 -20.87 -17.93
C PHE A 96 -0.54 -21.12 -18.93
N ARG A 97 -1.80 -20.92 -18.55
CA ARG A 97 -2.94 -21.07 -19.48
C ARG A 97 -2.84 -20.08 -20.64
N ASN A 98 -2.54 -18.81 -20.37
CA ASN A 98 -2.32 -17.81 -21.41
C ASN A 98 -1.17 -18.18 -22.34
N ALA A 99 -0.07 -18.76 -21.83
CA ALA A 99 1.04 -19.21 -22.66
C ALA A 99 0.64 -20.36 -23.60
N VAL A 100 -0.19 -21.30 -23.12
CA VAL A 100 -0.74 -22.39 -23.94
C VAL A 100 -1.63 -21.84 -25.05
N GLU A 101 -2.58 -20.95 -24.72
CA GLU A 101 -3.46 -20.31 -25.71
C GLU A 101 -2.64 -19.51 -26.73
N ASN A 102 -1.59 -18.80 -26.29
CA ASN A 102 -0.71 -18.04 -27.18
C ASN A 102 0.12 -18.93 -28.12
N ASP A 103 0.60 -20.10 -27.66
CA ASP A 103 1.27 -21.08 -28.53
C ASP A 103 0.30 -21.64 -29.58
N MET A 104 -0.93 -22.00 -29.16
CA MET A 104 -1.97 -22.48 -30.08
C MET A 104 -2.34 -21.44 -31.13
N LEU A 105 -2.59 -20.19 -30.73
CA LEU A 105 -2.85 -19.07 -31.65
C LEU A 105 -1.68 -18.84 -32.60
N THR A 106 -0.44 -18.86 -32.10
CA THR A 106 0.76 -18.69 -32.93
C THR A 106 0.84 -19.77 -34.01
N ARG A 107 0.61 -21.03 -33.66
CA ARG A 107 0.62 -22.15 -34.62
C ARG A 107 -0.52 -22.05 -35.64
N MET A 108 -1.71 -21.67 -35.19
CA MET A 108 -2.87 -21.48 -36.07
C MET A 108 -2.60 -20.39 -37.10
N LEU A 109 -2.09 -19.23 -36.66
CA LEU A 109 -1.75 -18.11 -37.55
C LEU A 109 -0.58 -18.46 -38.47
N ALA A 110 0.46 -19.13 -37.97
CA ALA A 110 1.57 -19.57 -38.82
C ALA A 110 1.11 -20.51 -39.93
N THR A 111 0.11 -21.36 -39.65
CA THR A 111 -0.50 -22.24 -40.66
C THR A 111 -1.32 -21.46 -41.68
N VAL A 112 -2.12 -20.48 -41.25
CA VAL A 112 -2.98 -19.69 -42.14
C VAL A 112 -2.18 -18.74 -43.04
N PHE A 113 -1.12 -18.13 -42.49
CA PHE A 113 -0.32 -17.11 -43.18
C PHE A 113 0.95 -17.67 -43.84
N GLU A 114 1.20 -18.98 -43.75
CA GLU A 114 2.38 -19.66 -44.28
C GLU A 114 3.69 -18.92 -43.94
N ILE A 115 3.83 -18.53 -42.66
CA ILE A 115 4.95 -17.70 -42.20
C ILE A 115 6.25 -18.54 -42.20
N ASP A 116 7.22 -18.14 -43.01
CA ASP A 116 8.58 -18.67 -42.94
C ASP A 116 9.32 -18.20 -41.68
N ARG A 117 10.27 -19.01 -41.21
CA ARG A 117 11.14 -18.75 -40.06
C ARG A 117 11.83 -17.40 -40.15
N ASN A 118 12.30 -16.98 -41.33
CA ASN A 118 12.98 -15.69 -41.48
C ASN A 118 12.03 -14.50 -41.27
N LYS A 119 10.78 -14.62 -41.72
CA LYS A 119 9.76 -13.58 -41.49
C LYS A 119 9.37 -13.50 -40.03
N TYR A 120 9.23 -14.66 -39.37
CA TYR A 120 8.93 -14.72 -37.94
C TYR A 120 10.01 -14.05 -37.08
N GLU A 121 11.29 -14.34 -37.32
CA GLU A 121 12.37 -13.74 -36.52
C GLU A 121 12.45 -12.22 -36.71
N LYS A 122 12.24 -11.71 -37.93
CA LYS A 122 12.16 -10.26 -38.17
C LYS A 122 11.02 -9.61 -37.38
N LEU A 123 9.82 -10.21 -37.43
CA LEU A 123 8.66 -9.73 -36.67
C LEU A 123 8.93 -9.75 -35.17
N ARG A 124 9.55 -10.82 -34.66
CA ARG A 124 9.90 -10.97 -33.24
C ARG A 124 10.89 -9.92 -32.77
N VAL A 125 11.93 -9.63 -33.55
CA VAL A 125 12.90 -8.57 -33.21
C VAL A 125 12.21 -7.21 -33.14
N LYS A 126 11.36 -6.89 -34.10
CA LYS A 126 10.59 -5.64 -34.11
C LYS A 126 9.67 -5.54 -32.90
N ALA A 127 8.87 -6.58 -32.63
CA ALA A 127 7.98 -6.61 -31.47
C ALA A 127 8.74 -6.42 -30.13
N ILE A 128 9.94 -7.00 -29.99
CA ILE A 128 10.77 -6.78 -28.80
C ILE A 128 11.23 -5.32 -28.71
N GLN A 129 11.63 -4.71 -29.83
CA GLN A 129 12.03 -3.30 -29.87
C GLN A 129 10.87 -2.38 -29.51
N ASP A 130 9.68 -2.65 -30.04
CA ASP A 130 8.47 -1.86 -29.76
C ASP A 130 8.09 -1.93 -28.29
N VAL A 131 8.02 -3.14 -27.72
CA VAL A 131 7.74 -3.34 -26.29
C VAL A 131 8.75 -2.59 -25.41
N LYS A 132 10.04 -2.62 -25.77
CA LYS A 132 11.09 -1.91 -25.03
C LYS A 132 10.98 -0.39 -25.18
N ARG A 133 10.65 0.10 -26.38
CA ARG A 133 10.49 1.53 -26.67
C ARG A 133 9.30 2.12 -25.93
N THR A 134 8.20 1.38 -25.87
CA THR A 134 6.93 1.87 -25.32
C THR A 134 6.63 1.42 -23.90
N ASN A 135 7.58 0.76 -23.22
CA ASN A 135 7.40 0.15 -21.90
C ASN A 135 6.16 -0.74 -21.81
N GLY A 136 5.87 -1.48 -22.90
CA GLY A 136 4.73 -2.40 -22.98
C GLY A 136 3.40 -1.77 -23.38
N SER A 137 3.34 -0.46 -23.69
CA SER A 137 2.15 0.18 -24.26
C SER A 137 2.21 0.12 -25.79
N ILE A 138 1.59 -0.89 -26.40
CA ILE A 138 1.60 -1.04 -27.86
C ILE A 138 0.26 -0.57 -28.43
N ASP A 139 0.29 0.40 -29.34
CA ASP A 139 -0.86 0.73 -30.19
C ASP A 139 -0.81 -0.12 -31.46
N ILE A 140 -1.85 -0.94 -31.65
CA ILE A 140 -1.97 -1.83 -32.80
C ILE A 140 -2.09 -1.05 -34.11
N LEU A 141 -2.74 0.12 -34.11
CA LEU A 141 -2.92 0.91 -35.33
C LEU A 141 -1.61 1.55 -35.78
N GLU A 142 -0.76 1.98 -34.84
CA GLU A 142 0.60 2.46 -35.12
C GLU A 142 1.48 1.31 -35.64
N ALA A 143 1.41 0.13 -35.00
CA ALA A 143 2.21 -1.03 -35.39
C ALA A 143 1.88 -1.57 -36.80
N ILE A 144 0.62 -1.49 -37.23
CA ILE A 144 0.20 -1.91 -38.58
C ILE A 144 0.81 -1.00 -39.64
N ASN A 145 0.72 0.33 -39.47
CA ASN A 145 1.22 1.30 -40.44
C ASN A 145 2.73 1.15 -40.71
N GLU A 146 3.51 0.84 -39.68
CA GLU A 146 4.95 0.62 -39.83
C GLU A 146 5.31 -0.78 -40.39
N SER A 147 4.35 -1.70 -40.50
CA SER A 147 4.59 -3.06 -41.02
C SER A 147 4.37 -3.17 -42.53
N GLU A 148 3.56 -2.27 -43.13
CA GLU A 148 3.33 -2.21 -44.57
C GLU A 148 4.57 -1.77 -45.38
N GLU A 149 5.52 -1.07 -44.76
CA GLU A 149 6.81 -0.70 -45.40
C GLU A 149 7.74 -1.90 -45.63
N ILE A 150 7.51 -3.04 -44.97
CA ILE A 150 8.37 -4.24 -45.05
C ILE A 150 7.93 -5.19 -46.19
N VAL A 151 6.74 -5.00 -46.74
CA VAL A 151 6.15 -5.84 -47.81
C VAL A 151 6.37 -5.25 -49.21
N LYS A 152 6.83 -3.99 -49.31
CA LYS A 152 7.35 -3.38 -50.55
C LYS A 152 8.83 -3.67 -50.74
#